data_AF-A0A0F9JYX2-F1
#
_entry.id   AF-A0A0F9JYX2-F1
#
_cell.length_a   1.000
_cell.length_b   1.000
_cell.length_c   1.000
_cell.angle_alpha   90.00
_cell.angle_beta   90.00
_cell.angle_gamma   90.00
#
_symmetry.space_group_name_H-M   'P 1'
#
loop_
_entity.id
_entity.type
_entity.pdbx_description
1 polymer ?
#
loop_
_entity_poly.entity_id
_entity_poly.type
_entity_poly.pdbx_seq_one_letter_code
_entity_poly.pdbx_strand_id
1 'polypeptide(L)'
;MPRIYLPTHKYSGPYPFPQNDREDLLQRLYKTNTLLPGAKDMDIEELREHVQAQEGKEREGYYEKKYPSKRQAPLSAHEREQAQGALREYAAWRRSKRQSEGLVPQE
;
A
#
# COMPACT_ATOMS: atom_id res chain seq x y z
N MET A 1 24.12 8.39 -8.94
CA MET A 1 23.08 8.29 -7.89
C MET A 1 21.73 8.57 -8.54
N PRO A 2 20.77 7.62 -8.53
CA PRO A 2 19.44 7.88 -9.06
C PRO A 2 18.68 8.84 -8.12
N ARG A 3 18.15 9.95 -8.65
CA ARG A 3 17.30 10.88 -7.89
C ARG A 3 15.94 10.21 -7.64
N ILE A 4 15.68 9.86 -6.38
CA ILE A 4 14.39 9.33 -5.94
C ILE A 4 13.49 10.55 -5.66
N TYR A 5 12.54 10.82 -6.55
CA TYR A 5 11.53 11.86 -6.33
C TYR A 5 10.39 11.28 -5.49
N LEU A 6 10.29 11.70 -4.23
CA LEU A 6 9.14 11.40 -3.37
C LEU A 6 7.94 12.26 -3.80
N PRO A 7 6.73 11.69 -3.97
CA PRO A 7 5.53 12.44 -4.37
C PRO A 7 5.02 13.25 -3.17
N THR A 8 5.62 14.41 -2.91
CA THR A 8 5.36 15.23 -1.72
C THR A 8 4.57 16.52 -2.02
N HIS A 9 3.88 16.60 -3.16
CA HIS A 9 3.04 17.77 -3.45
C HIS A 9 1.77 17.43 -4.23
N LYS A 10 0.71 18.21 -3.98
CA LYS A 10 -0.57 18.24 -4.72
C LYS A 10 -0.41 18.49 -6.24
N TYR A 11 0.81 18.88 -6.66
CA TYR A 11 1.22 19.17 -8.04
C TYR A 11 2.35 18.25 -8.53
N SER A 12 2.54 17.08 -7.92
CA SER A 12 3.65 16.15 -8.25
C SER A 12 3.53 15.42 -9.60
N GLY A 13 2.54 15.77 -10.43
CA GLY A 13 2.40 15.16 -11.75
C GLY A 13 3.43 15.70 -12.74
N PRO A 14 3.66 14.97 -13.85
CA PRO A 14 4.61 15.38 -14.90
C PRO A 14 4.22 16.73 -15.52
N TYR A 15 2.92 17.04 -15.59
CA TYR A 15 2.39 18.28 -16.16
C TYR A 15 1.29 18.84 -15.25
N PRO A 16 1.63 19.55 -14.15
CA PRO A 16 0.64 20.09 -13.23
C PRO A 16 -0.29 21.14 -13.87
N PHE A 17 0.20 21.80 -14.92
CA PHE A 17 -0.53 22.77 -15.74
C PHE A 17 -0.35 22.41 -17.23
N PRO A 18 -1.13 21.47 -17.77
CA PRO A 18 -0.98 21.03 -19.15
C PRO A 18 -1.34 22.18 -20.11
N GLN A 19 -0.49 22.42 -21.11
CA GLN A 19 -0.71 23.44 -22.13
C GLN A 19 -1.24 22.88 -23.45
N ASN A 20 -1.01 21.59 -23.68
CA ASN A 20 -1.37 20.89 -24.90
C ASN A 20 -2.17 19.61 -24.59
N ASP A 21 -2.96 19.14 -25.55
CA ASP A 21 -3.78 17.92 -25.42
C ASP A 21 -2.95 16.70 -24.97
N ARG A 22 -1.73 16.54 -25.51
CA ARG A 22 -0.82 15.46 -25.12
C ARG A 22 -0.45 15.54 -23.64
N GLU A 23 -0.15 16.74 -23.15
CA GLU A 23 0.22 16.94 -21.74
C GLU A 23 -0.97 16.70 -20.82
N ASP A 24 -2.18 17.06 -21.25
CA ASP A 24 -3.41 16.78 -20.50
C ASP A 24 -3.64 15.26 -20.37
N LEU A 25 -3.50 14.52 -21.48
CA LEU A 25 -3.63 13.05 -21.49
C LEU A 25 -2.59 12.38 -20.59
N LEU A 26 -1.33 12.81 -20.65
CA LEU A 26 -0.26 12.28 -19.79
C LEU A 26 -0.51 12.59 -18.31
N GLN A 27 -1.02 13.79 -18.00
CA GLN A 27 -1.38 14.16 -16.64
C GLN A 27 -2.55 13.32 -16.11
N ARG A 28 -3.53 12.99 -16.95
CA ARG A 28 -4.64 12.10 -16.58
C ARG A 28 -4.16 10.67 -16.32
N LEU A 29 -3.29 10.12 -17.17
CA LEU A 29 -2.66 8.80 -16.93
C LEU A 29 -1.84 8.78 -15.63
N TYR A 30 -1.17 9.90 -15.31
CA TYR A 30 -0.47 10.02 -14.03
C TYR A 30 -1.44 10.02 -12.84
N LYS A 31 -2.56 10.74 -12.92
CA LYS A 31 -3.58 10.77 -11.85
C LYS A 31 -4.15 9.38 -11.56
N THR A 32 -4.34 8.56 -12.59
CA THR A 32 -4.79 7.17 -12.45
C THR A 32 -3.66 6.21 -12.06
N ASN A 33 -2.43 6.69 -11.85
CA ASN A 33 -1.22 5.89 -11.58
C ASN A 33 -0.89 4.86 -12.67
N THR A 34 -1.28 5.12 -13.93
CA THR A 34 -1.09 4.21 -15.06
C THR A 34 -0.21 4.80 -16.16
N LEU A 35 0.62 5.79 -15.82
CA LEU A 35 1.55 6.42 -16.77
C LEU A 35 2.52 5.38 -17.34
N LEU A 36 2.38 5.07 -18.63
CA LEU A 36 3.19 4.09 -19.33
C LEU A 36 4.60 4.64 -19.65
N PRO A 37 5.65 3.82 -19.54
CA PRO A 37 6.98 4.20 -20.03
C PRO A 37 6.92 4.39 -21.55
N GLY A 38 7.41 5.52 -22.06
CA GLY A 38 7.34 5.86 -23.50
C GLY A 38 6.04 6.55 -23.93
N ALA A 39 5.09 6.81 -23.02
CA ALA A 39 3.84 7.52 -23.35
C ALA A 39 4.06 8.92 -23.93
N LYS A 40 5.22 9.54 -23.67
CA LYS A 40 5.56 10.85 -24.24
C LYS A 40 5.70 10.81 -25.77
N ASP A 41 6.06 9.67 -26.33
CA ASP A 41 6.37 9.50 -27.75
C ASP A 41 5.29 8.72 -28.51
N MET A 42 4.23 8.26 -27.83
CA MET A 42 3.09 7.56 -28.43
C MET A 42 2.23 8.48 -29.31
N ASP A 43 1.44 7.90 -30.21
CA ASP A 43 0.46 8.65 -30.98
C ASP A 43 -0.68 9.15 -30.08
N ILE A 44 -1.25 10.31 -30.44
CA ILE A 44 -2.26 10.99 -29.62
C ILE A 44 -3.54 10.15 -29.55
N GLU A 45 -3.89 9.46 -30.64
CA GLU A 45 -5.09 8.59 -30.69
C GLU A 45 -4.93 7.39 -29.74
N GLU A 46 -3.78 6.72 -29.78
CA GLU A 46 -3.46 5.61 -28.86
C GLU A 46 -3.48 6.06 -27.39
N LEU A 47 -2.94 7.25 -27.09
CA LEU A 47 -3.00 7.83 -25.74
C LEU A 47 -4.42 8.09 -25.28
N ARG A 48 -5.32 8.54 -26.17
CA ARG A 48 -6.74 8.76 -25.84
C ARG A 48 -7.44 7.45 -25.50
N GLU A 49 -7.22 6.40 -26.29
CA GLU A 49 -7.79 5.08 -26.03
C GLU A 49 -7.33 4.53 -24.67
N HIS A 50 -6.04 4.64 -24.38
CA HIS A 50 -5.49 4.22 -23.09
C HIS A 50 -6.08 5.02 -21.92
N VAL A 51 -6.19 6.34 -22.03
CA VAL A 51 -6.83 7.17 -20.99
C VAL A 51 -8.27 6.73 -20.77
N GLN A 52 -9.06 6.56 -21.82
CA GLN A 52 -10.46 6.15 -21.71
C GLN A 52 -10.61 4.77 -21.07
N ALA A 53 -9.76 3.81 -21.46
CA ALA A 53 -9.79 2.46 -20.91
C ALA A 53 -9.44 2.46 -19.41
N GLN A 54 -8.50 3.30 -18.97
CA GLN A 54 -8.09 3.37 -17.56
C GLN A 54 -9.11 4.14 -16.70
N GLU A 55 -9.64 5.27 -17.20
CA GLU A 55 -10.72 6.01 -16.54
C GLU A 55 -11.99 5.14 -16.42
N GLY A 56 -12.29 4.30 -17.42
CA GLY A 56 -13.38 3.32 -17.37
C GLY A 56 -13.19 2.32 -16.23
N LYS A 57 -12.00 1.74 -16.09
CA LYS A 57 -11.67 0.80 -15.01
C LYS A 57 -11.70 1.44 -13.62
N GLU A 58 -11.29 2.69 -13.51
CA GLU A 58 -11.40 3.45 -12.26
C GLU A 58 -12.87 3.65 -11.86
N ARG A 59 -13.73 4.06 -12.81
CA ARG A 59 -15.18 4.20 -12.59
C ARG A 59 -15.88 2.89 -12.22
N GLU A 60 -15.42 1.78 -12.79
CA GLU A 60 -15.91 0.44 -12.46
C GLU A 60 -15.41 -0.08 -11.09
N GLY A 61 -14.58 0.70 -10.38
CA GLY A 61 -14.06 0.33 -9.07
C GLY A 61 -13.04 -0.82 -9.13
N TYR A 62 -12.45 -1.08 -10.31
CA TYR A 62 -11.50 -2.18 -10.50
C TYR A 62 -10.26 -2.04 -9.60
N TYR A 63 -9.84 -0.79 -9.34
CA TYR A 63 -8.67 -0.47 -8.52
C TYR A 63 -8.97 -0.19 -7.04
N GLU A 64 -10.24 -0.05 -6.63
CA GLU A 64 -10.62 0.11 -5.21
C GLU A 64 -10.59 -1.21 -4.43
N LYS A 65 -10.63 -2.36 -5.11
CA LYS A 65 -10.45 -3.67 -4.49
C LYS A 65 -8.97 -3.97 -4.26
N LYS A 66 -8.44 -3.53 -3.11
CA LYS A 66 -7.37 -4.16 -2.29
C LYS A 66 -6.41 -3.12 -1.69
N TYR A 67 -6.90 -2.38 -0.72
CA TYR A 67 -6.18 -2.39 0.54
C TYR A 67 -7.08 -3.15 1.51
N PRO A 68 -6.76 -4.41 1.89
CA PRO A 68 -7.30 -4.90 3.14
C PRO A 68 -6.85 -3.88 4.17
N SER A 69 -7.80 -3.15 4.76
CA SER A 69 -7.52 -2.31 5.91
C SER A 69 -6.89 -3.23 6.94
N LYS A 70 -5.55 -3.27 7.00
CA LYS A 70 -4.80 -3.96 8.06
C LYS A 70 -5.00 -3.27 9.41
N ARG A 71 -6.06 -2.48 9.57
CA ARG A 71 -6.55 -2.07 10.87
C ARG A 71 -7.41 -3.23 11.34
N GLN A 72 -6.75 -4.20 11.99
CA GLN A 72 -7.44 -5.13 12.87
C GLN A 72 -8.41 -4.31 13.72
N ALA A 73 -9.68 -4.72 13.77
CA ALA A 73 -10.65 -4.05 14.62
C ALA A 73 -10.05 -3.94 16.03
N PRO A 74 -10.22 -2.80 16.73
CA PRO A 74 -9.67 -2.66 18.07
C PRO A 74 -10.21 -3.81 18.94
N LEU A 75 -9.30 -4.66 19.42
CA LEU A 75 -9.62 -5.76 20.33
C LEU A 75 -10.45 -5.21 21.50
N SER A 76 -11.57 -5.86 21.76
CA SER A 76 -12.42 -5.58 22.93
C SER A 76 -11.63 -5.80 24.23
N ALA A 77 -12.08 -5.19 25.33
CA ALA A 77 -11.43 -5.35 26.63
C ALA A 77 -11.31 -6.83 27.05
N HIS A 78 -12.35 -7.63 26.79
CA HIS A 78 -12.37 -9.06 27.07
C HIS A 78 -11.33 -9.85 26.25
N GLU A 79 -11.21 -9.57 24.95
CA GLU A 79 -10.20 -10.23 24.10
C GLU A 79 -8.77 -9.89 24.53
N ARG A 80 -8.54 -8.67 25.05
CA ARG A 80 -7.24 -8.28 25.62
C ARG A 80 -6.91 -9.05 26.89
N GLU A 81 -7.88 -9.22 27.79
CA GLU A 81 -7.68 -9.99 29.03
C GLU A 81 -7.36 -11.45 28.76
N GLN A 82 -8.08 -12.08 27.82
CA GLN A 82 -7.81 -13.45 27.39
C GLN A 82 -6.41 -13.58 26.77
N ALA A 83 -6.02 -12.64 25.91
CA ALA A 83 -4.69 -12.63 25.31
C ALA A 83 -3.58 -12.48 26.36
N GLN A 84 -3.79 -11.63 27.38
CA GLN A 84 -2.85 -11.49 28.49
C GLN A 84 -2.75 -12.75 29.35
N GLY A 85 -3.87 -13.42 29.61
CA GLY A 85 -3.89 -14.71 30.32
C GLY A 85 -3.07 -15.78 29.59
N ALA A 86 -3.33 -15.95 28.29
CA ALA A 86 -2.61 -16.91 27.45
C ALA A 86 -1.09 -16.66 27.41
N LEU A 87 -0.69 -15.38 27.35
CA LEU A 87 0.73 -15.01 27.37
C LEU A 87 1.41 -15.34 28.72
N ARG A 88 0.69 -15.17 29.84
CA ARG A 88 1.19 -15.54 31.17
C ARG A 88 1.39 -17.04 31.29
N GLU A 89 0.40 -17.82 30.85
CA GLU A 89 0.48 -19.28 30.85
C GLU A 89 1.62 -19.80 29.97
N TYR A 90 1.76 -19.25 28.77
CA TYR A 90 2.87 -19.60 27.88
C TYR A 90 4.24 -19.26 28.49
N ALA A 91 4.36 -18.10 29.14
CA ALA A 91 5.60 -17.71 29.81
C ALA A 91 5.93 -18.65 30.99
N ALA A 92 4.93 -19.05 31.78
CA ALA A 92 5.09 -20.00 32.88
C ALA A 92 5.50 -21.39 32.36
N TRP A 93 4.82 -21.89 31.33
CA TRP A 93 5.16 -23.15 30.65
C TRP A 93 6.59 -23.12 30.11
N ARG A 94 7.00 -22.02 29.46
CA ARG A 94 8.35 -21.87 28.90
C ARG A 94 9.43 -21.88 29.99
N ARG A 95 9.18 -21.28 31.15
CA ARG A 95 10.09 -21.34 32.30
C ARG A 95 10.20 -22.76 32.85
N SER A 96 9.07 -23.45 33.01
CA SER A 96 9.02 -24.84 33.47
C SER A 96 9.77 -25.76 32.51
N LYS A 97 9.59 -25.59 31.19
CA LYS A 97 10.34 -26.34 30.18
C LYS A 97 11.85 -26.13 30.27
N ARG A 98 12.30 -24.87 30.38
CA ARG A 98 13.72 -24.54 30.54
C ARG A 98 14.34 -25.09 31.82
N GLN A 99 13.56 -25.14 32.91
CA GLN A 99 13.98 -25.80 34.16
C GLN A 99 14.08 -27.31 33.99
N SER A 100 13.11 -27.96 33.33
CA SER A 100 13.14 -29.41 33.06
C SER A 100 14.27 -29.83 32.13
N GLU A 101 14.74 -28.93 31.25
CA GLU A 101 15.85 -29.14 30.33
C GLU A 101 17.22 -28.81 30.96
N GLY A 102 17.26 -28.40 32.24
CA GLY A 102 18.52 -28.14 32.97
C GLY A 102 19.29 -26.90 32.51
N LEU A 103 18.66 -25.98 31.78
CA LEU A 103 19.30 -24.81 31.14
C LEU A 103 19.29 -23.54 32.00
N VAL A 104 18.88 -23.63 33.27
CA VAL A 104 18.86 -22.49 34.21
C VAL A 104 19.88 -22.79 35.32
N PRO A 105 20.93 -21.96 35.52
CA PRO A 105 21.80 -22.09 36.68
C PRO A 105 20.95 -21.85 37.93
N GLN A 106 20.96 -22.80 38.86
CA GLN A 106 20.48 -22.56 40.21
C GLN A 106 21.52 -21.68 40.91
N GLU A 107 21.11 -20.49 41.34
CA GLU A 107 21.82 -19.70 42.36
C GLU A 107 21.58 -20.31 43.75
#